data_AF-A0A6N8UCZ0-F1
#
_entry.id   AF-A0A6N8UCZ0-F1
#
_cell.length_a   1.000
_cell.length_b   1.000
_cell.length_c   1.000
_cell.angle_alpha   90.00
_cell.angle_beta   90.00
_cell.angle_gamma   90.00
#
_symmetry.space_group_name_H-M   'P 1'
#
loop_
_entity.id
_entity.type
_entity.pdbx_description
1 polymer ?
#
loop_
_entity_poly.entity_id
_entity_poly.type
_entity_poly.pdbx_seq_one_letter_code
_entity_poly.pdbx_strand_id
1 'polypeptide(L)' 'MSVDRKIKKAIMEIALNPLLNHRDKNRKRTARNVMELGLSLRVRPMEIQEYDRLYEELLILLLSADKDTILEWMLDHF' A
#
# COMPACT_ATOMS: atom_id res chain seq x y z
N MET A 1 14.59 -13.71 5.02
CA MET A 1 13.27 -13.04 5.09
C MET A 1 12.49 -13.66 6.25
N SER A 2 12.07 -12.86 7.25
CA SER A 2 11.38 -13.37 8.45
C SER A 2 10.00 -13.96 8.11
N VAL A 3 9.46 -14.82 8.98
CA VAL A 3 8.11 -15.41 8.82
C VAL A 3 7.05 -14.31 8.75
N ASP A 4 7.15 -13.29 9.60
CA ASP A 4 6.24 -12.15 9.60
C ASP A 4 6.23 -11.39 8.27
N ARG A 5 7.39 -11.14 7.65
CA ARG A 5 7.46 -10.48 6.33
C ARG A 5 6.81 -11.34 5.24
N LYS A 6 6.93 -12.67 5.32
CA LYS A 6 6.26 -13.59 4.37
C LYS A 6 4.73 -13.55 4.52
N ILE A 7 4.22 -13.57 5.75
CA ILE A 7 2.78 -13.49 6.03
C ILE A 7 2.24 -12.14 5.56
N LYS A 8 2.93 -11.05 5.90
CA LYS A 8 2.55 -9.69 5.49
C LYS A 8 2.49 -9.53 3.97
N LYS A 9 3.51 -10.03 3.26
CA LYS A 9 3.55 -10.04 1.80
C LYS A 9 2.35 -10.79 1.21
N ALA A 10 2.05 -11.99 1.70
CA ALA A 10 0.92 -12.78 1.21
C ALA A 10 -0.42 -12.05 1.42
N ILE A 11 -0.64 -11.44 2.60
CA ILE A 11 -1.87 -10.69 2.88
C ILE A 11 -1.99 -9.48 1.95
N MET A 12 -0.93 -8.68 1.82
CA MET A 12 -0.91 -7.50 0.96
C MET A 12 -1.14 -7.87 -0.51
N GLU A 13 -0.51 -8.94 -1.00
CA GLU A 13 -0.60 -9.37 -2.39
C GLU A 13 -2.04 -9.79 -2.78
N ILE A 14 -2.75 -10.45 -1.87
CA ILE A 14 -4.15 -10.86 -2.05
C ILE A 14 -5.06 -9.62 -2.03
N ALA A 15 -4.87 -8.74 -1.05
CA ALA A 15 -5.74 -7.57 -0.86
C ALA A 15 -5.49 -6.45 -1.90
N LEU A 16 -4.29 -6.34 -2.46
CA LEU A 16 -3.96 -5.35 -3.50
C LEU A 16 -4.65 -5.62 -4.83
N ASN A 17 -4.82 -6.89 -5.22
CA ASN A 17 -5.44 -7.26 -6.50
C ASN A 17 -6.78 -6.54 -6.77
N PRO A 18 -7.78 -6.63 -5.89
CA PRO A 18 -9.06 -5.94 -6.12
C PRO A 18 -8.94 -4.42 -6.05
N LEU A 19 -8.00 -3.87 -5.26
CA LEU A 19 -7.80 -2.43 -5.13
C LEU A 19 -7.23 -1.82 -6.42
N LEU A 20 -6.21 -2.46 -6.99
CA LEU A 20 -5.54 -1.96 -8.19
C LEU A 20 -6.36 -2.18 -9.47
N ASN A 21 -7.27 -3.17 -9.50
CA ASN A 21 -8.22 -3.37 -10.61
C ASN A 21 -9.17 -2.17 -10.84
N HIS A 22 -9.28 -1.26 -9.87
CA HIS A 22 -10.13 -0.07 -9.96
C HIS A 22 -9.34 1.25 -9.94
N ARG A 23 -8.00 1.20 -10.03
CA ARG A 23 -7.13 2.37 -9.89
C ARG A 23 -7.46 3.49 -10.89
N ASP A 24 -7.79 3.13 -12.13
CA ASP A 24 -8.09 4.08 -13.20
C ASP A 24 -9.45 4.76 -13.03
N LYS A 25 -10.37 4.14 -12.28
CA LYS A 25 -11.70 4.70 -12.01
C LYS A 25 -11.68 5.73 -10.88
N ASN A 26 -10.90 5.47 -9.83
CA ASN A 26 -10.78 6.40 -8.70
C ASN A 26 -9.46 6.21 -7.93
N ARG A 27 -8.41 6.87 -8.42
CA ARG A 27 -7.06 6.79 -7.86
C ARG A 27 -6.97 7.27 -6.42
N LYS A 28 -7.64 8.38 -6.05
CA LYS A 28 -7.64 8.89 -4.67
C LYS A 28 -8.26 7.89 -3.69
N ARG A 29 -9.39 7.28 -4.07
CA ARG A 29 -10.01 6.22 -3.27
C ARG A 29 -9.10 4.99 -3.18
N THR A 30 -8.47 4.60 -4.28
CA THR A 30 -7.54 3.47 -4.33
C THR A 30 -6.36 3.70 -3.39
N ALA A 31 -5.74 4.88 -3.43
CA ALA A 31 -4.66 5.26 -2.53
C ALA A 31 -5.06 5.16 -1.06
N ARG A 32 -6.24 5.70 -0.68
CA ARG A 32 -6.74 5.59 0.70
C ARG A 32 -6.91 4.14 1.14
N ASN A 33 -7.57 3.32 0.33
CA ASN A 33 -7.78 1.91 0.66
C ASN A 33 -6.46 1.14 0.81
N VAL A 34 -5.46 1.44 -0.03
CA VAL A 34 -4.12 0.85 0.06
C VAL A 34 -3.39 1.32 1.32
N MET A 35 -3.48 2.61 1.68
CA MET A 35 -2.93 3.14 2.94
C MET A 35 -3.59 2.47 4.16
N GLU A 36 -4.91 2.34 4.16
CA GLU A 36 -5.66 1.67 5.25
C GLU A 36 -5.24 0.20 5.41
N LEU A 37 -5.06 -0.52 4.29
CA LEU A 37 -4.51 -1.88 4.30
C LEU A 37 -3.12 -1.91 4.94
N GLY A 38 -2.22 -1.02 4.52
CA GLY A 38 -0.88 -0.92 5.09
C GLY A 38 -0.90 -0.64 6.59
N LEU A 39 -1.69 0.36 7.01
CA LEU A 39 -1.85 0.73 8.42
C LEU A 39 -2.38 -0.41 9.28
N SER A 40 -3.33 -1.21 8.76
CA SER A 40 -3.86 -2.38 9.48
C SER A 40 -2.83 -3.46 9.77
N LEU A 41 -1.73 -3.48 9.00
CA LEU A 41 -0.63 -4.45 9.11
C LEU A 41 0.60 -3.86 9.82
N ARG A 42 0.54 -2.58 10.19
CA ARG A 42 1.64 -1.88 10.86
C ARG A 42 1.53 -2.08 12.37
N VAL A 43 2.64 -2.39 13.01
CA VAL A 43 2.69 -2.59 14.49
C VAL A 43 2.79 -1.25 15.23
N ARG A 44 3.43 -0.25 14.61
CA ARG A 44 3.66 1.07 15.20
C ARG A 44 2.66 2.09 14.66
N PRO A 45 2.21 3.05 15.49
CA PRO A 45 1.41 4.17 15.00
C PRO A 45 2.20 4.97 13.95
N MET A 46 1.46 5.56 13.02
CA MET A 46 1.99 6.44 11.97
C MET A 46 1.68 7.89 12.34
N GLU A 47 2.68 8.76 12.23
CA GLU A 47 2.50 10.20 12.41
C GLU A 47 1.74 10.81 11.22
N ILE A 48 1.00 11.90 11.45
CA ILE A 48 0.18 12.52 10.40
C ILE A 48 1.04 13.00 9.23
N GLN A 49 2.20 13.62 9.49
CA GLN A 49 3.08 14.07 8.41
C GLN A 49 3.67 12.91 7.59
N GLU A 50 3.90 11.76 8.24
CA GLU A 50 4.36 10.55 7.56
C GLU A 50 3.25 9.99 6.65
N TYR A 51 2.02 9.97 7.16
CA TYR A 51 0.85 9.54 6.39
C TYR A 51 0.65 10.37 5.13
N ASP A 52 0.65 11.71 5.27
CA ASP A 52 0.42 12.62 4.15
C ASP A 52 1.49 12.45 3.07
N ARG A 53 2.77 12.31 3.48
CA ARG A 53 3.88 12.07 2.55
C ARG A 53 3.70 10.76 1.78
N LEU A 54 3.43 9.66 2.48
CA LEU A 54 3.29 8.34 1.85
C LEU A 54 2.04 8.27 0.96
N TYR A 55 0.97 8.98 1.34
CA TYR A 55 -0.23 9.08 0.51
C TYR A 55 0.04 9.79 -0.82
N GLU A 56 0.76 10.91 -0.81
CA GLU A 56 1.16 11.61 -2.05
C GLU A 56 2.11 10.78 -2.91
N GLU A 57 3.07 10.08 -2.30
CA GLU A 57 3.96 9.16 -3.01
C GLU A 57 3.19 8.02 -3.69
N LEU A 58 2.23 7.44 -2.99
CA LEU A 58 1.37 6.39 -3.54
C LEU A 58 0.48 6.90 -4.68
N LEU A 59 -0.01 8.14 -4.63
CA LEU A 59 -0.76 8.74 -5.74
C LEU A 59 0.07 8.85 -7.03
N ILE A 60 1.38 9.04 -6.90
CA ILE A 60 2.33 9.06 -8.03
C ILE A 60 2.58 7.64 -8.51
N LEU A 61 2.88 6.69 -7.62
CA LEU A 61 3.09 5.29 -7.98
C LEU A 61 1.90 4.70 -8.73
N LEU A 62 0.67 4.99 -8.29
CA LEU A 62 -0.55 4.49 -8.93
C LEU A 62 -0.75 4.98 -10.39
N LEU A 63 0.03 5.95 -10.89
CA LEU A 63 -0.04 6.39 -12.29
C LEU A 63 0.64 5.42 -13.26
N SER A 64 1.76 4.82 -12.86
CA SER A 64 2.65 4.13 -13.80
C SER A 64 3.31 2.88 -13.25
N ALA A 65 3.30 2.67 -11.94
CA ALA A 65 3.89 1.49 -11.34
C ALA A 65 3.03 0.24 -11.60
N ASP A 66 3.69 -0.89 -11.76
CA ASP A 66 3.05 -2.19 -11.73
C ASP A 66 2.67 -2.58 -10.29
N LYS A 67 1.90 -3.67 -10.17
CA LYS A 67 1.47 -4.19 -8.87
C LYS A 67 2.66 -4.55 -7.97
N ASP A 68 3.71 -5.14 -8.54
CA ASP A 68 4.83 -5.66 -7.77
C ASP A 68 5.65 -4.52 -7.14
N THR A 69 5.83 -3.43 -7.87
CA THR A 69 6.46 -2.20 -7.36
C THR A 69 5.65 -1.60 -6.21
N ILE A 70 4.33 -1.55 -6.33
CA ILE A 70 3.44 -1.05 -5.26
C ILE A 70 3.51 -1.99 -4.03
N LEU A 71 3.55 -3.30 -4.25
CA LEU A 71 3.64 -4.28 -3.17
C LEU A 71 4.97 -4.16 -2.40
N GLU A 72 6.11 -4.05 -3.10
CA GLU A 72 7.40 -3.87 -2.44
C GLU A 72 7.46 -2.52 -1.69
N TRP A 73 6.92 -1.45 -2.27
CA TRP A 73 6.77 -0.16 -1.58
C TRP A 73 5.96 -0.31 -0.27
N MET A 74 4.84 -1.04 -0.30
CA MET A 74 4.05 -1.28 0.91
C MET A 74 4.83 -2.07 1.97
N LEU A 75 5.66 -3.04 1.57
CA LEU A 75 6.45 -3.86 2.49
C LEU A 75 7.58 -3.09 3.19
N ASP A 76 8.03 -1.98 2.59
CA ASP A 76 9.10 -1.15 3.13
C ASP A 76 8.58 -0.05 4.05
N HIS A 77 7.33 0.39 3.88
CA HIS A 77 6.74 1.50 4.65
C HIS A 77 5.77 1.08 5.75
N PHE A 78 5.15 -0.10 5.65
CA PHE A 78 4.21 -0.60 6.65
C PHE A 78 4.79 -1.79 7.38
#